data_AF-A0A560G4B8-F1
#
_entry.id   AF-A0A560G4B8-F1
#
_cell.length_a   1.000
_cell.length_b   1.000
_cell.length_c   1.000
_cell.angle_alpha   90.00
_cell.angle_beta   90.00
_cell.angle_gamma   90.00
#
_symmetry.space_group_name_H-M   'P 1'
#
loop_
_entity.id
_entity.type
_entity.pdbx_description
1 polymer ?
#
loop_
_entity_poly.entity_id
_entity_poly.type
_entity_poly.pdbx_seq_one_letter_code
_entity_poly.pdbx_strand_id
1 'polypeptide(L)' 'MNKAAYLDFVVEVIRRCDDQKGFQVLPRRWVVERTFGWMIRWRRLVRDYEKRTDVSQAMIYVAMGGNLLRRNANP' A
#
# COMPACT_ATOMS: atom_id res chain seq x y z
N MET A 1 0.53 -6.33 24.31
CA MET A 1 -0.55 -5.37 23.93
C MET A 1 -0.65 -5.37 22.41
N ASN A 2 -1.86 -5.51 21.84
CA ASN A 2 -2.02 -5.42 20.38
C ASN A 2 -1.55 -4.04 19.90
N LYS A 3 -0.77 -3.97 18.81
CA LYS A 3 -0.23 -2.70 18.26
C LYS A 3 -1.33 -1.68 17.96
N ALA A 4 -2.54 -2.14 17.64
CA ALA A 4 -3.72 -1.31 17.46
C ALA A 4 -4.16 -0.62 18.76
N ALA A 5 -4.13 -1.33 19.89
CA ALA A 5 -4.48 -0.78 21.20
C ALA A 5 -3.44 0.23 21.71
N TYR A 6 -2.17 0.09 21.30
CA TYR A 6 -1.11 1.04 21.65
C TYR A 6 -1.23 2.38 20.89
N LEU A 7 -1.79 2.36 19.68
CA LEU A 7 -1.86 3.52 18.77
C LEU A 7 -3.27 4.13 18.70
N ASP A 8 -4.17 3.73 19.60
CA ASP A 8 -5.56 4.22 19.70
C ASP A 8 -6.33 4.23 18.36
N PHE A 9 -6.30 3.12 17.63
CA PHE A 9 -7.13 2.97 16.44
C PHE A 9 -7.89 1.65 16.38
N VAL A 10 -9.12 1.71 15.87
CA VAL A 10 -9.99 0.54 15.66
C VAL A 10 -9.59 -0.18 14.38
N VAL A 11 -9.32 -1.48 14.47
CA VAL A 11 -9.00 -2.34 13.32
C VAL A 11 -10.19 -3.22 13.01
N GLU A 12 -10.74 -3.05 11.80
CA GLU A 12 -11.71 -3.95 11.22
C GLU A 12 -11.01 -4.88 10.21
N VAL A 13 -11.06 -6.19 10.45
CA VAL A 13 -10.47 -7.17 9.53
C VAL A 13 -11.54 -7.65 8.56
N ILE A 14 -11.49 -7.13 7.33
CA ILE A 14 -12.36 -7.58 6.24
C ILE A 14 -11.78 -8.88 5.68
N ARG A 15 -12.46 -10.00 5.91
CA ARG A 15 -12.06 -11.30 5.35
C ARG A 15 -12.52 -11.41 3.89
N ARG A 16 -11.76 -12.19 3.11
CA ARG A 16 -12.20 -12.63 1.79
C ARG A 16 -13.34 -13.64 1.97
N CYS A 17 -14.37 -13.55 1.12
CA CYS A 17 -15.42 -14.55 1.04
C CYS A 17 -14.98 -15.63 0.04
N ASP A 18 -14.65 -16.83 0.53
CA ASP A 18 -14.12 -17.91 -0.32
C ASP A 18 -15.21 -18.56 -1.20
N ASP A 19 -16.48 -18.50 -0.78
CA ASP A 19 -17.64 -19.01 -1.53
C ASP A 19 -18.19 -18.00 -2.55
N GLN A 20 -17.62 -16.79 -2.64
CA GLN A 20 -18.09 -15.75 -3.55
C GLN A 20 -17.82 -16.15 -5.01
N LYS A 21 -18.90 -16.28 -5.79
CA LYS A 21 -18.83 -16.37 -7.26
C LYS A 21 -18.77 -14.96 -7.86
N GLY A 22 -17.78 -14.71 -8.70
CA GLY A 22 -17.59 -13.43 -9.38
C GLY A 22 -16.88 -12.36 -8.54
N PHE A 23 -16.94 -11.10 -9.00
CA PHE A 23 -16.27 -9.98 -8.35
C PHE A 23 -17.14 -9.37 -7.25
N GLN A 24 -16.59 -9.24 -6.04
CA GLN A 24 -17.21 -8.53 -4.92
C GLN A 24 -16.36 -7.33 -4.52
N VAL A 25 -16.99 -6.16 -4.43
CA VAL A 25 -16.34 -4.94 -3.98
C VAL A 25 -16.10 -5.05 -2.48
N LEU A 26 -14.84 -5.09 -2.06
CA LEU A 26 -14.46 -5.03 -0.65
C LEU A 26 -14.33 -3.56 -0.20
N PRO A 27 -14.80 -3.21 1.01
CA PRO A 27 -14.68 -1.86 1.53
C PRO A 27 -13.22 -1.41 1.53
N ARG A 28 -12.96 -0.20 1.02
CA ARG A 28 -11.64 0.47 0.97
C ARG A 28 -10.53 -0.29 0.22
N ARG A 29 -10.80 -1.43 -0.42
CA ARG A 29 -9.81 -2.19 -1.20
C ARG A 29 -9.17 -1.35 -2.30
N TRP A 30 -9.95 -0.51 -2.96
CA TRP A 30 -9.45 0.39 -4.01
C TRP A 30 -8.36 1.34 -3.49
N VAL A 31 -8.39 1.74 -2.21
CA VAL A 31 -7.39 2.65 -1.62
C VAL A 31 -6.01 1.99 -1.63
N VAL A 32 -5.97 0.71 -1.28
CA VAL A 32 -4.77 -0.12 -1.29
C VAL A 32 -4.29 -0.34 -2.72
N GLU A 33 -5.19 -0.77 -3.62
CA GLU A 33 -4.85 -1.02 -5.03
C GLU A 33 -4.36 0.24 -5.75
N ARG A 34 -4.98 1.39 -5.48
CA ARG A 34 -4.55 2.70 -6.01
C ARG A 34 -3.13 3.05 -5.55
N THR A 35 -2.82 2.75 -4.30
CA THR A 35 -1.49 2.98 -3.72
C THR A 35 -0.43 2.17 -4.47
N PHE A 36 -0.70 0.89 -4.75
CA PHE A 36 0.16 0.07 -5.61
C PHE A 36 0.24 0.59 -7.05
N GLY A 37 -0.87 1.06 -7.61
CA GLY A 37 -0.91 1.68 -8.94
C GLY A 37 0.02 2.90 -9.08
N TRP A 38 0.14 3.71 -8.03
CA TRP A 38 1.11 4.81 -8.01
C TRP A 38 2.56 4.32 -7.87
N MET A 39 2.80 3.28 -7.08
CA MET A 39 4.14 2.71 -6.92
C MET A 39 4.66 2.05 -8.21
N ILE A 40 3.79 1.49 -9.06
CA ILE A 40 4.18 0.93 -10.37
C ILE A 40 4.85 1.96 -11.28
N ARG A 41 4.56 3.27 -11.12
CA ARG A 41 5.25 4.32 -11.89
C ARG A 41 6.74 4.41 -11.56
N TRP A 42 7.15 3.92 -10.40
CA TRP A 42 8.56 3.83 -10.02
C TRP A 42 9.13 2.52 -10.55
N ARG A 43 9.80 2.57 -11.71
CA ARG A 43 10.33 1.37 -12.40
C ARG A 43 11.16 0.43 -11.51
N ARG A 44 11.88 0.95 -10.53
CA ARG A 44 12.67 0.15 -9.57
C ARG A 44 11.83 -0.70 -8.63
N LEU A 45 10.56 -0.36 -8.40
CA LEU A 45 9.65 -1.15 -7.57
C LEU A 45 8.87 -2.21 -8.36
N VAL A 46 8.96 -2.21 -9.69
CA VAL A 46 8.22 -3.16 -10.54
C VAL A 46 8.88 -4.54 -10.53
N ARG A 47 10.19 -4.60 -10.29
CA ARG A 47 10.98 -5.83 -10.19
C ARG A 47 11.96 -5.69 -9.03
N ASP A 48 12.29 -6.82 -8.41
CA ASP A 48 13.31 -6.87 -7.38
C ASP A 48 14.70 -6.71 -8.03
N TYR A 49 15.14 -5.47 -8.17
CA TYR A 49 16.48 -5.14 -8.66
C TYR A 49 17.51 -5.15 -7.52
N GLU A 50 17.04 -4.84 -6.31
CA GLU A 50 17.88 -4.66 -5.14
C GLU A 50 18.24 -6.00 -4.51
N LYS A 51 19.54 -6.29 -4.42
CA LYS A 51 20.04 -7.51 -3.75
C LYS A 51 19.82 -7.50 -2.23
N ARG A 52 19.70 -6.31 -1.63
CA ARG A 52 19.52 -6.14 -0.19
C ARG A 52 18.14 -5.59 0.12
N THR A 53 17.52 -6.13 1.17
CA THR A 53 16.18 -5.76 1.62
C THR A 53 16.09 -4.33 2.13
N ASP A 54 17.15 -3.81 2.75
CA ASP A 54 17.21 -2.43 3.25
C ASP A 54 17.19 -1.40 2.12
N VAL A 55 17.85 -1.69 1.00
CA VAL A 55 17.80 -0.84 -0.20
C VAL A 55 16.40 -0.88 -0.84
N SER A 56 15.80 -2.06 -0.95
CA SER A 56 14.41 -2.20 -1.42
C SER A 56 13.43 -1.41 -0.54
N GLN A 57 13.57 -1.52 0.78
CA GLN A 57 12.77 -0.75 1.74
C GLN A 57 12.97 0.77 1.57
N ALA A 58 14.21 1.23 1.40
CA ALA A 58 14.50 2.65 1.14
C ALA A 58 13.83 3.14 -0.14
N MET A 59 13.82 2.33 -1.21
CA MET A 59 13.15 2.67 -2.46
C MET A 59 11.63 2.82 -2.28
N ILE A 60 10.99 2.00 -1.44
CA ILE A 60 9.57 2.14 -1.10
C ILE A 60 9.30 3.48 -0.41
N TYR A 61 10.15 3.88 0.56
CA TYR A 61 10.00 5.17 1.24
C TYR A 61 10.15 6.36 0.29
N VAL A 62 11.15 6.33 -0.59
CA VAL A 62 11.36 7.36 -1.62
C VAL A 62 10.14 7.46 -2.54
N ALA A 63 9.59 6.32 -2.98
CA ALA A 63 8.43 6.28 -3.85
C ALA A 63 7.19 6.90 -3.20
N MET A 64 6.94 6.60 -1.92
CA MET A 64 5.84 7.19 -1.17
C MET A 64 6.03 8.68 -0.89
N GLY A 65 7.24 9.09 -0.51
CA GLY A 65 7.57 10.51 -0.32
C GLY A 65 7.29 11.31 -1.60
N GLY A 66 7.76 10.83 -2.76
CA GLY A 66 7.49 11.51 -4.03
C GLY A 66 6.02 11.48 -4.44
N ASN A 67 5.24 10.48 -4.03
CA ASN A 67 3.80 10.45 -4.26
C ASN A 67 3.06 11.50 -3.40
N LEU A 68 3.42 11.61 -2.12
CA LEU A 68 2.86 12.61 -1.21
C LEU A 68 3.18 14.03 -1.68
N LEU A 69 4.43 14.30 -2.07
CA LEU A 69 4.85 15.60 -2.60
C LEU A 69 4.03 16.00 -3.83
N ARG A 70 3.83 15.08 -4.78
CA ARG A 70 3.02 15.35 -5.99
C ARG A 70 1.56 15.71 -5.66
N ARG A 71 0.98 15.04 -4.66
CA ARG A 71 -0.39 15.31 -4.21
C ARG A 71 -0.51 16.64 -3.48
N ASN A 72 0.49 17.03 -2.69
CA ASN A 72 0.48 18.32 -2.00
C ASN A 72 0.73 19.48 -2.97
N ALA A 73 1.60 19.29 -3.97
CA ALA A 73 1.92 20.32 -4.95
C ALA A 73 0.84 20.50 -6.02
N ASN A 74 0.01 19.49 -6.27
CA ASN A 74 -1.12 19.53 -7.20
C ASN A 74 -2.38 18.99 -6.51
N PRO A 75 -3.01 19.80 -5.63
CA PRO A 75 -4.21 19.40 -4.89
C PRO A 75 -5.42 19.11 -5.80
#